data_AF-A0AA43C6S6-F1
#
_entry.id   AF-A0AA43C6S6-F1
#
_cell.length_a   1.000
_cell.length_b   1.000
_cell.length_c   1.000
_cell.angle_alpha   90.00
_cell.angle_beta   90.00
_cell.angle_gamma   90.00
#
_symmetry.space_group_name_H-M   'P 1'
#
loop_
_entity.id
_entity.type
_entity.pdbx_description
1 polymer ?
#
loop_
_entity_poly.entity_id
_entity_poly.type
_entity_poly.pdbx_seq_one_letter_code
_entity_poly.pdbx_strand_id
1 'polypeptide(L)'
;MGPAAGRTSNRFGSGNTLLGGTAVLGVSWTLIILPSTTAVVLALLGICAGFFAIHATAVGSLNRKLSSGQGRANALYVLFYYMGGWLGITLSGFAYKQGGWSAVIYICLFFLVIPLSAGIGERKNRRRRIST
;
A
#
# COMPACT_ATOMS: atom_id res chain seq x y z
N MET A 1 18.61 -6.45 0.99
CA MET A 1 17.65 -6.06 2.05
C MET A 1 18.46 -5.61 3.26
N GLY A 2 18.48 -4.31 3.59
CA GLY A 2 19.25 -3.82 4.74
C GLY A 2 18.79 -4.48 6.05
N PRO A 3 19.71 -4.95 6.92
CA PRO A 3 19.38 -5.73 8.13
C PRO A 3 18.50 -4.98 9.15
N ALA A 4 18.37 -3.65 9.03
CA ALA A 4 17.52 -2.82 9.88
C ALA A 4 16.02 -2.94 9.55
N ALA A 5 15.64 -3.08 8.26
CA ALA A 5 14.24 -3.11 7.84
C ALA A 5 13.54 -4.44 8.21
N GLY A 6 14.30 -5.53 8.35
CA GLY A 6 13.78 -6.84 8.78
C GLY A 6 13.38 -6.88 10.26
N ARG A 7 14.09 -6.14 11.14
CA ARG A 7 13.83 -6.15 12.59
C ARG A 7 12.63 -5.29 12.99
N THR A 8 12.36 -4.19 12.29
CA THR A 8 11.17 -3.34 12.54
C THR A 8 9.88 -4.00 12.07
N SER A 9 9.90 -4.73 10.94
CA SER A 9 8.75 -5.49 10.43
C SER A 9 8.31 -6.62 11.38
N ASN A 10 9.27 -7.27 12.06
CA ASN A 10 8.96 -8.35 12.99
C ASN A 10 8.41 -7.88 14.36
N ARG A 11 8.62 -6.60 14.74
CA ARG A 11 8.22 -6.06 16.05
C ARG A 11 6.90 -5.26 16.02
N PHE A 12 6.57 -4.59 14.92
CA PHE A 12 5.37 -3.72 14.85
C PHE A 12 4.10 -4.39 14.32
N GLY A 13 4.20 -5.60 13.77
CA GLY A 13 3.05 -6.34 13.24
C GLY A 13 2.61 -5.80 11.87
N SER A 14 2.35 -6.73 10.95
CA SER A 14 1.94 -6.47 9.56
C SER A 14 0.83 -5.42 9.45
N GLY A 15 -0.15 -5.42 10.37
CA GLY A 15 -1.24 -4.45 10.39
C GLY A 15 -0.82 -2.99 10.67
N ASN A 16 0.16 -2.74 11.55
CA ASN A 16 0.54 -1.36 11.91
C ASN A 16 1.39 -0.71 10.81
N THR A 17 2.23 -1.50 10.12
CA THR A 17 2.98 -1.04 8.96
C THR A 17 2.08 -0.77 7.76
N LEU A 18 1.04 -1.60 7.54
CA LEU A 18 0.02 -1.35 6.51
C LEU A 18 -0.72 -0.04 6.78
N LEU A 19 -1.17 0.18 8.01
CA LEU A 19 -1.85 1.42 8.40
C LEU A 19 -0.94 2.64 8.28
N GLY A 20 0.31 2.54 8.74
CA GLY A 20 1.31 3.60 8.62
C GLY A 20 1.62 3.97 7.16
N GLY A 21 1.88 2.97 6.32
CA GLY A 21 2.12 3.19 4.89
C GLY A 21 0.92 3.79 4.16
N THR A 22 -0.30 3.41 4.57
CA THR A 22 -1.52 3.97 3.98
C THR A 22 -1.76 5.41 4.41
N ALA A 23 -1.49 5.75 5.67
CA ALA A 23 -1.56 7.12 6.15
C ALA A 23 -0.55 8.03 5.42
N VAL A 24 0.69 7.55 5.22
CA VAL A 24 1.71 8.26 4.45
C VAL A 24 1.25 8.50 3.01
N LEU A 25 0.70 7.48 2.34
CA LEU A 25 0.15 7.65 0.99
C LEU A 25 -0.98 8.69 0.96
N GLY A 26 -1.91 8.66 1.92
CA GLY A 26 -2.99 9.64 2.00
C GLY A 26 -2.48 11.07 2.15
N VAL A 27 -1.52 11.29 3.06
CA VAL A 27 -0.88 12.59 3.27
C VAL A 27 -0.18 13.07 1.99
N SER A 28 0.54 12.18 1.31
CA SER A 28 1.22 12.51 0.05
C SER A 28 0.26 12.90 -1.08
N TRP A 29 -0.90 12.23 -1.20
CA TRP A 29 -1.91 12.61 -2.19
C TRP A 29 -2.50 14.00 -1.90
N THR A 30 -2.74 14.34 -0.63
CA THR A 30 -3.16 15.72 -0.26
C THR A 30 -2.08 16.76 -0.51
N LEU A 31 -0.80 16.43 -0.33
CA LEU A 31 0.33 17.32 -0.63
C LEU A 31 0.44 17.64 -2.14
N ILE A 32 0.03 16.71 -3.00
CA ILE A 32 0.03 16.89 -4.46
C ILE A 32 -0.96 17.97 -4.94
N ILE A 33 -1.96 18.32 -4.12
CA ILE A 33 -2.93 19.38 -4.44
C ILE A 33 -2.29 20.78 -4.37
N LEU A 34 -1.20 20.92 -3.61
CA LEU A 34 -0.51 22.20 -3.48
C LEU A 34 0.22 22.55 -4.80
N PRO A 35 0.05 23.76 -5.35
CA PRO A 35 0.67 24.19 -6.61
C PRO A 35 2.15 24.56 -6.43
N SER A 36 2.93 23.70 -5.77
CA SER A 36 4.35 23.88 -5.49
C SER A 36 5.15 22.68 -5.97
N THR A 37 6.19 22.92 -6.78
CA THR A 37 7.08 21.87 -7.28
C THR A 37 7.74 21.09 -6.15
N THR A 38 8.12 21.77 -5.07
CA THR A 38 8.70 21.15 -3.87
C THR A 38 7.70 20.22 -3.18
N ALA A 39 6.42 20.61 -3.12
CA ALA A 39 5.37 19.78 -2.55
C ALA A 39 5.15 18.49 -3.35
N VAL A 40 5.19 18.57 -4.69
CA VAL A 40 5.09 17.39 -5.58
C VAL A 40 6.27 16.43 -5.36
N VAL A 41 7.49 16.94 -5.26
CA VAL A 41 8.68 16.09 -4.99
C VAL A 41 8.56 15.38 -3.65
N LEU A 42 8.18 16.10 -2.59
CA LEU A 42 7.96 15.50 -1.27
C LEU A 42 6.82 14.48 -1.27
N ALA A 43 5.74 14.75 -2.00
CA ALA A 43 4.63 13.82 -2.19
C ALA A 43 5.09 12.53 -2.88
N LEU A 44 5.90 12.62 -3.94
CA LEU A 44 6.43 11.44 -4.65
C LEU A 44 7.34 10.60 -3.75
N LEU A 45 8.20 11.23 -2.95
CA LEU A 45 9.03 10.53 -1.97
C LEU A 45 8.18 9.78 -0.93
N GLY A 46 7.13 10.44 -0.42
CA GLY A 46 6.19 9.84 0.52
C GLY A 46 5.40 8.69 -0.11
N ILE A 47 4.94 8.83 -1.36
CA ILE A 47 4.26 7.76 -2.11
C ILE A 47 5.18 6.55 -2.27
N CYS A 48 6.44 6.75 -2.67
CA CYS A 48 7.42 5.68 -2.78
C CYS A 48 7.66 4.98 -1.44
N ALA A 49 7.86 5.74 -0.36
CA ALA A 49 8.08 5.18 0.97
C ALA A 49 6.87 4.37 1.48
N GLY A 50 5.66 4.91 1.33
CA GLY A 50 4.42 4.25 1.72
C GLY A 50 4.15 2.99 0.90
N PHE A 51 4.34 3.06 -0.42
CA PHE A 51 4.18 1.92 -1.33
C PHE A 51 5.16 0.79 -1.00
N PHE A 52 6.45 1.09 -0.83
CA PHE A 52 7.44 0.07 -0.48
C PHE A 52 7.15 -0.58 0.88
N ALA A 53 6.71 0.20 1.87
CA ALA A 53 6.33 -0.33 3.18
C ALA A 53 5.14 -1.32 3.09
N ILE A 54 4.10 -0.96 2.34
CA ILE A 54 2.93 -1.82 2.10
C ILE A 54 3.33 -3.08 1.33
N HIS A 55 4.06 -2.93 0.22
CA HIS A 55 4.46 -4.02 -0.65
C HIS A 55 5.36 -5.03 0.08
N ALA A 56 6.38 -4.57 0.79
CA ALA A 56 7.27 -5.43 1.57
C ALA A 56 6.50 -6.18 2.67
N THR A 57 5.54 -5.52 3.32
CA THR A 57 4.71 -6.13 4.36
C THR A 57 3.74 -7.17 3.78
N ALA A 58 3.15 -6.89 2.61
CA ALA A 58 2.23 -7.80 1.94
C ALA A 58 2.93 -9.08 1.49
N VAL A 59 4.05 -8.97 0.76
CA VAL A 59 4.85 -10.12 0.31
C VAL A 59 5.43 -10.88 1.50
N GLY A 60 5.93 -10.17 2.52
CA GLY A 60 6.43 -10.79 3.75
C GLY A 60 5.36 -11.56 4.51
N SER A 61 4.14 -11.02 4.59
CA SER A 61 3.00 -11.70 5.25
C SER A 61 2.51 -12.91 4.45
N LEU A 62 2.51 -12.82 3.11
CA LEU A 62 2.15 -13.93 2.23
C LEU A 62 3.13 -15.10 2.39
N ASN A 63 4.44 -14.83 2.26
CA ASN A 63 5.47 -15.86 2.39
C ASN A 63 5.48 -16.49 3.79
N ARG A 64 5.19 -15.73 4.86
CA ARG A 64 5.14 -16.26 6.23
C ARG A 64 3.93 -17.15 6.50
N LYS A 65 2.83 -16.99 5.75
CA LYS A 65 1.62 -17.83 5.88
C LYS A 65 1.74 -19.15 5.11
N LEU A 66 2.78 -19.33 4.30
CA LEU A 66 2.97 -20.50 3.44
C LEU A 66 4.12 -21.38 3.95
N SER A 67 3.82 -22.64 4.24
CA SER A 67 4.82 -23.64 4.63
C SER A 67 5.54 -24.30 3.44
N SER A 68 4.92 -24.30 2.25
CA SER A 68 5.48 -24.81 0.98
C SER A 68 4.79 -24.12 -0.20
N GLY A 69 5.44 -24.08 -1.38
CA GLY A 69 4.84 -23.55 -2.61
C GLY A 69 4.90 -22.03 -2.79
N GLN A 70 5.85 -21.34 -2.16
CA GLN A 70 6.01 -19.88 -2.20
C GLN A 70 6.13 -19.34 -3.64
N GLY A 71 6.75 -20.10 -4.55
CA GLY A 71 6.88 -19.72 -5.95
C GLY A 71 5.52 -19.52 -6.66
N ARG A 72 4.57 -20.44 -6.46
CA ARG A 72 3.22 -20.34 -7.07
C ARG A 72 2.42 -19.19 -6.46
N ALA A 73 2.51 -19.01 -5.15
CA ALA A 73 1.82 -17.92 -4.47
C ALA A 73 2.35 -16.54 -4.86
N ASN A 74 3.68 -16.39 -4.97
CA ASN A 74 4.28 -15.14 -5.44
C ASN A 74 3.93 -14.87 -6.91
N ALA A 75 3.87 -15.89 -7.78
CA ALA A 75 3.40 -15.73 -9.15
C ALA A 75 1.95 -15.20 -9.20
N LEU A 76 1.06 -15.75 -8.37
CA LEU A 76 -0.32 -15.29 -8.27
C LEU A 76 -0.39 -13.85 -7.72
N TYR A 77 0.44 -13.53 -6.73
CA TYR A 77 0.55 -12.16 -6.19
C TYR A 77 0.95 -11.16 -7.27
N VAL A 78 1.97 -11.49 -8.07
CA VAL A 78 2.43 -10.65 -9.18
C VAL A 78 1.36 -10.50 -10.26
N LEU A 79 0.63 -11.57 -10.58
CA LEU A 79 -0.51 -11.51 -11.51
C LEU A 79 -1.57 -10.51 -11.03
N PHE A 80 -2.01 -10.61 -9.77
CA PHE A 80 -2.96 -9.66 -9.20
C PHE A 80 -2.41 -8.24 -9.11
N TYR A 81 -1.12 -8.08 -8.82
CA TYR A 81 -0.44 -6.78 -8.78
C TYR A 81 -0.50 -6.08 -10.14
N TYR A 82 -0.14 -6.77 -11.22
CA TYR A 82 -0.19 -6.21 -12.57
C TYR A 82 -1.62 -5.98 -13.07
N MET A 83 -2.54 -6.90 -12.77
CA MET A 83 -3.95 -6.73 -13.14
C MET A 83 -4.58 -5.51 -12.44
N GLY A 84 -4.29 -5.32 -11.15
CA GLY A 84 -4.69 -4.13 -10.42
C GLY A 84 -4.04 -2.86 -10.94
N GLY A 85 -2.75 -2.91 -11.31
CA GLY A 85 -2.04 -1.80 -11.93
C GLY A 85 -2.67 -1.36 -13.26
N TRP A 86 -3.02 -2.32 -14.12
CA TRP A 86 -3.70 -2.05 -15.38
C TRP A 86 -5.07 -1.39 -15.15
N LEU A 87 -5.90 -1.96 -14.28
CA LEU A 87 -7.21 -1.38 -13.94
C LEU A 87 -7.07 0.03 -13.35
N GLY A 88 -6.10 0.24 -12.45
CA GLY A 88 -5.85 1.54 -11.82
C GLY A 88 -5.41 2.61 -12.83
N ILE A 89 -4.51 2.28 -13.76
CA ILE A 89 -4.06 3.19 -14.81
C ILE A 89 -5.21 3.54 -15.76
N THR A 90 -5.96 2.54 -16.23
CA THR A 90 -7.11 2.76 -17.12
C THR A 90 -8.18 3.64 -16.47
N LEU A 91 -8.53 3.36 -15.21
CA LEU A 91 -9.52 4.13 -14.49
C LEU A 91 -9.05 5.56 -14.21
N SER A 92 -7.77 5.74 -13.83
CA SER A 92 -7.17 7.07 -13.61
C SER A 92 -7.14 7.88 -14.91
N GLY A 93 -6.83 7.25 -16.05
CA GLY A 93 -6.85 7.90 -17.35
C GLY A 93 -8.25 8.36 -17.77
N PHE A 94 -9.28 7.55 -17.48
CA PHE A 94 -10.66 7.95 -17.74
C PHE A 94 -11.12 9.09 -16.81
N ALA A 95 -10.76 9.02 -15.53
CA ALA A 95 -11.05 10.05 -14.55
C ALA A 95 -10.40 11.39 -14.91
N TYR A 96 -9.16 11.35 -15.40
CA TYR A 96 -8.47 12.55 -15.90
C TYR A 96 -9.22 13.21 -17.05
N LYS A 97 -9.73 12.41 -18.01
CA LYS A 97 -10.51 12.94 -19.13
C LYS A 97 -11.81 13.63 -18.69
N GLN A 98 -12.46 13.13 -17.65
CA GLN A 98 -13.78 13.63 -17.22
C GLN A 98 -13.71 14.77 -16.19
N GLY A 99 -12.75 14.72 -15.27
CA GLY A 99 -12.68 15.65 -14.14
C GLY A 99 -11.27 16.16 -13.82
N GLY A 100 -10.34 16.03 -14.77
CA GLY A 100 -8.97 16.52 -14.66
C GLY A 100 -8.19 15.89 -13.50
N TRP A 101 -7.21 16.63 -12.99
CA TRP A 101 -6.32 16.18 -11.91
C TRP A 101 -7.05 15.86 -10.61
N SER A 102 -8.09 16.63 -10.26
CA SER A 102 -8.84 16.41 -9.01
C SER A 102 -9.54 15.05 -8.99
N ALA A 103 -10.12 14.63 -10.12
CA ALA A 103 -10.77 13.32 -10.23
C ALA A 103 -9.77 12.16 -10.04
N VAL A 104 -8.56 12.29 -10.56
CA VAL A 104 -7.49 11.29 -10.36
C VAL A 104 -7.13 11.17 -8.87
N ILE A 105 -6.98 12.30 -8.18
CA ILE A 105 -6.66 12.32 -6.74
C ILE A 105 -7.77 11.64 -5.92
N TYR A 106 -9.04 11.92 -6.21
CA TYR A 106 -10.16 11.27 -5.51
C TYR A 106 -10.19 9.75 -5.72
N ILE A 107 -9.90 9.27 -6.94
CA ILE A 107 -9.78 7.84 -7.20
C ILE A 107 -8.60 7.25 -6.43
N CYS A 108 -7.44 7.89 -6.44
CA CYS A 108 -6.29 7.40 -5.69
C CYS A 108 -6.56 7.37 -4.17
N LEU A 109 -7.25 8.36 -3.63
CA LEU A 109 -7.72 8.36 -2.24
C LEU A 109 -8.72 7.23 -1.97
N PHE A 110 -9.64 6.95 -2.89
CA PHE A 110 -10.57 5.82 -2.78
C PHE A 110 -9.84 4.47 -2.76
N PHE A 111 -8.79 4.32 -3.57
CA PHE A 111 -7.97 3.09 -3.58
C PHE A 111 -7.24 2.85 -2.24
N LEU A 112 -7.00 3.87 -1.40
CA LEU A 112 -6.42 3.70 -0.06
C LEU A 112 -7.32 2.90 0.89
N VAL A 113 -8.61 2.78 0.61
CA VAL A 113 -9.54 1.95 1.40
C VAL A 113 -9.11 0.47 1.40
N ILE A 114 -8.49 0.01 0.31
CA ILE A 114 -8.02 -1.39 0.18
C ILE A 114 -6.90 -1.69 1.19
N PRO A 115 -5.76 -0.98 1.20
CA PRO A 115 -4.72 -1.22 2.20
C PRO A 115 -5.14 -0.82 3.62
N LEU A 116 -6.04 0.17 3.80
CA LEU A 116 -6.65 0.47 5.12
C LEU A 116 -7.41 -0.74 5.66
N SER A 117 -8.32 -1.31 4.89
CA SER A 117 -9.14 -2.45 5.31
C SER A 117 -8.29 -3.70 5.56
N ALA A 118 -7.29 -3.95 4.72
CA ALA A 118 -6.32 -5.02 4.94
C ALA A 118 -5.52 -4.81 6.24
N GLY A 119 -5.07 -3.57 6.51
CA GLY A 119 -4.37 -3.20 7.74
C GLY A 119 -5.22 -3.38 9.00
N ILE A 120 -6.50 -2.98 8.95
CA ILE A 120 -7.47 -3.17 10.04
C ILE A 120 -7.74 -4.66 10.27
N GLY A 121 -7.96 -5.43 9.20
CA GLY A 121 -8.22 -6.87 9.27
C GLY A 121 -7.07 -7.62 9.93
N GLU A 122 -5.84 -7.33 9.55
CA GLU A 122 -4.65 -7.96 10.11
C GLU A 122 -4.39 -7.52 11.57
N ARG A 123 -4.70 -6.27 11.94
CA ARG A 123 -4.66 -5.78 13.34
C ARG A 123 -5.69 -6.48 14.22
N LYS A 124 -6.91 -6.70 13.71
CA LYS A 124 -7.99 -7.42 14.41
C LYS A 124 -7.65 -8.89 14.59
N ASN A 125 -7.05 -9.53 13.59
CA ASN A 125 -6.66 -10.94 13.64
C ASN A 125 -5.51 -11.16 14.65
N ARG A 126 -4.57 -10.21 14.77
CA ARG A 126 -3.51 -10.25 15.78
C ARG A 126 -4.04 -10.09 17.21
N ARG A 127 -5.05 -9.24 17.43
CA ARG A 127 -5.70 -9.11 18.75
C ARG A 127 -6.42 -10.40 19.18
N ARG A 128 -7.08 -11.10 18.26
CA ARG A 128 -7.76 -12.38 18.55
C ARG A 128 -6.80 -13.51 18.94
N ARG A 129 -5.60 -13.56 18.37
CA ARG A 129 -4.58 -14.58 18.70
C ARG A 129 -3.90 -14.40 20.06
N ILE A 130 -4.02 -13.23 20.69
CA ILE A 130 -3.38 -12.93 21.99
C ILE A 130 -4.36 -13.18 23.16
N SER A 131 -5.67 -13.29 22.88
CA SER A 131 -6.70 -13.56 23.90
C SER A 131 -7.12 -15.03 24.02
N THR A 132 -6.37 -15.93 23.39
CA THR A 132 -6.49 -17.40 23.48
C THR A 132 -5.14 -17.94 23.89
#